data_AF-A0A3N5FTB0-F1
#
_entry.id   AF-A0A3N5FTB0-F1
#
_cell.length_a   1.000
_cell.length_b   1.000
_cell.length_c   1.000
_cell.angle_alpha   90.00
_cell.angle_beta   90.00
_cell.angle_gamma   90.00
#
_symmetry.space_group_name_H-M   'P 1'
#
loop_
_entity.id
_entity.type
_entity.pdbx_description
1 polymer ?
#
loop_
_entity_poly.entity_id
_entity_poly.type
_entity_poly.pdbx_seq_one_letter_code
_entity_poly.pdbx_strand_id
1 'polypeptide(L)'
;MEDNLAALRHLADQLHASEAASSSAQRAAYHARQRYTAGVADYIEVTTTQTSALLAQRTALETRVSRMNASVALVRALGGGWTPDQLNRPLLP
;
A
#
# COMPACT_ATOMS: atom_id res chain seq x y z
N MET A 1 -4.14 9.99 19.77
CA MET A 1 -4.45 10.74 18.52
C MET A 1 -3.20 10.96 17.69
N GLU A 2 -2.14 11.50 18.30
CA GLU A 2 -0.84 11.71 17.64
C GLU A 2 -0.24 10.42 17.06
N ASP A 3 -0.35 9.30 17.78
CA ASP A 3 0.11 7.98 17.31
C ASP A 3 -0.57 7.52 16.00
N ASN A 4 -1.86 7.78 15.84
CA ASN A 4 -2.59 7.39 14.62
C ASN A 4 -2.19 8.25 13.42
N LEU A 5 -1.90 9.53 13.65
CA LEU A 5 -1.39 10.44 12.60
C LEU A 5 0.06 10.08 12.22
N ALA A 6 0.89 9.75 13.21
CA ALA A 6 2.25 9.26 12.97
C ALA A 6 2.24 7.95 12.17
N ALA A 7 1.36 7.00 12.51
CA ALA A 7 1.20 5.75 11.77
C ALA A 7 0.77 5.97 10.32
N LEU A 8 -0.16 6.89 10.06
CA LEU A 8 -0.58 7.24 8.69
C LEU A 8 0.55 7.87 7.86
N ARG A 9 1.37 8.71 8.49
CA ARG A 9 2.53 9.32 7.83
C ARG A 9 3.57 8.26 7.47
N HIS A 10 3.88 7.36 8.39
CA HIS A 10 4.80 6.25 8.11
C HIS A 10 4.27 5.35 6.98
N LEU A 11 2.98 5.01 6.98
CA LEU A 11 2.36 4.23 5.91
C LEU A 11 2.37 4.95 4.56
N ALA A 12 2.34 6.29 4.54
CA ALA A 12 2.50 7.06 3.31
C ALA A 12 3.93 6.94 2.75
N ASP A 13 4.95 7.05 3.61
CA ASP A 13 6.35 6.88 3.20
C ASP A 13 6.62 5.44 2.71
N GLN A 14 6.09 4.43 3.41
CA GLN A 14 6.16 3.03 2.98
C GLN A 14 5.45 2.81 1.63
N LEU A 15 4.32 3.48 1.39
CA LEU A 15 3.61 3.38 0.12
C LEU A 15 4.47 3.94 -1.03
N HIS A 16 5.06 5.12 -0.84
CA HIS A 16 5.98 5.69 -1.83
C HIS A 16 7.17 4.78 -2.13
N ALA A 17 7.78 4.21 -1.11
CA ALA A 17 8.91 3.29 -1.27
C ALA A 17 8.50 2.01 -2.02
N SER A 18 7.37 1.41 -1.66
CA SER A 18 6.87 0.18 -2.30
C SER A 18 6.43 0.40 -3.75
N GLU A 19 5.84 1.55 -4.08
CA GLU A 19 5.52 1.94 -5.46
C GLU A 19 6.80 2.14 -6.31
N ALA A 20 7.82 2.79 -5.75
CA ALA A 20 9.10 2.97 -6.42
C ALA A 20 9.82 1.63 -6.65
N ALA A 21 9.76 0.71 -5.67
CA ALA A 21 10.30 -0.64 -5.79
C ALA A 21 9.56 -1.45 -6.87
N SER A 22 8.22 -1.39 -6.89
CA SER A 22 7.39 -2.02 -7.92
C SER A 22 7.75 -1.53 -9.32
N SER A 23 7.86 -0.21 -9.51
CA SER A 23 8.25 0.39 -10.78
C SER A 23 9.66 -0.05 -11.24
N SER A 24 10.59 -0.15 -10.29
CA SER A 24 11.97 -0.60 -10.57
C SER A 24 12.02 -2.07 -10.96
N ALA A 25 11.27 -2.93 -10.28
CA ALA A 25 11.19 -4.35 -10.59
C ALA A 25 10.53 -4.60 -11.96
N GLN A 26 9.51 -3.81 -12.33
CA GLN A 26 8.91 -3.84 -13.67
C GLN A 26 9.93 -3.48 -14.77
N ARG A 27 10.75 -2.45 -14.55
CA ARG A 27 11.85 -2.12 -15.47
C ARG A 27 12.87 -3.25 -15.58
N ALA A 28 13.23 -3.87 -14.46
CA ALA A 28 14.15 -5.01 -14.46
C ALA A 28 13.59 -6.19 -15.28
N ALA A 29 12.31 -6.52 -15.12
CA ALA A 29 11.63 -7.55 -15.92
C ALA A 29 11.60 -7.20 -17.41
N TYR A 30 11.37 -5.94 -17.76
CA TYR A 30 11.47 -5.46 -19.14
C TYR A 30 12.88 -5.69 -19.72
N HIS A 31 13.93 -5.27 -19.00
CA HIS A 31 15.31 -5.45 -19.46
C HIS A 31 15.74 -6.93 -19.55
N ALA A 32 15.30 -7.78 -18.62
CA ALA A 32 15.53 -9.21 -18.69
C ALA A 32 14.90 -9.80 -19.95
N ARG A 33 13.66 -9.39 -20.28
CA ARG A 33 13.00 -9.81 -21.51
C ARG A 33 13.78 -9.36 -22.76
N GLN A 34 14.25 -8.11 -22.79
CA GLN A 34 15.07 -7.61 -23.92
C GLN A 34 16.36 -8.42 -24.09
N ARG A 35 17.07 -8.71 -22.99
CA ARG A 35 18.30 -9.53 -23.04
C ARG A 35 18.05 -10.95 -23.51
N TYR A 36 16.96 -11.57 -23.07
CA TYR A 36 16.54 -12.88 -23.57
C TYR A 36 16.25 -12.85 -25.07
N THR A 37 15.47 -11.86 -25.55
CA THR A 37 15.17 -11.74 -26.99
C THR A 37 16.39 -11.42 -27.85
N ALA A 38 17.39 -10.75 -27.27
CA ALA A 38 18.68 -10.49 -27.91
C ALA A 38 19.65 -11.70 -27.83
N GLY A 39 19.27 -12.79 -27.17
CA GLY A 39 20.10 -14.01 -27.04
C GLY A 39 21.26 -13.87 -26.05
N VAL A 40 21.26 -12.85 -25.18
CA VAL A 40 22.35 -12.57 -24.23
C VAL A 40 21.99 -12.92 -22.78
N ALA A 41 20.83 -13.52 -22.55
CA ALA A 41 20.38 -14.01 -21.24
C ALA A 41 19.49 -15.26 -21.39
N ASP A 42 19.47 -16.09 -20.36
CA ASP A 42 18.61 -17.27 -20.28
C ASP A 42 17.18 -16.89 -19.83
N TYR A 43 16.19 -17.71 -20.20
CA TYR A 43 14.79 -17.48 -19.88
C TYR A 43 14.51 -17.53 -18.37
N ILE A 44 15.33 -18.23 -17.59
CA ILE A 44 15.20 -18.26 -16.12
C ILE A 44 15.38 -16.86 -15.50
N GLU A 45 16.17 -15.98 -16.11
CA GLU A 45 16.32 -14.60 -15.66
C GLU A 45 15.01 -13.81 -15.89
N VAL A 46 14.32 -14.06 -17.00
CA VAL A 46 13.02 -13.44 -17.32
C VAL A 46 11.97 -13.83 -16.28
N THR A 47 11.83 -15.12 -16.01
CA THR A 47 10.82 -15.61 -15.07
C THR A 47 11.13 -15.16 -13.64
N THR A 48 12.40 -15.21 -13.22
CA THR A 48 12.83 -14.72 -11.91
C THR A 48 12.52 -13.24 -11.71
N THR A 49 12.87 -12.40 -12.68
CA THR A 49 12.61 -10.94 -12.60
C THR A 49 11.12 -10.61 -12.67
N GLN A 50 10.32 -11.36 -13.43
CA GLN A 50 8.86 -11.25 -13.43
C GLN A 50 8.25 -11.61 -12.07
N THR A 51 8.72 -12.69 -11.43
CA THR A 51 8.29 -13.06 -10.07
C THR A 51 8.61 -11.95 -9.07
N SER A 52 9.82 -11.39 -9.11
CA SER A 52 10.20 -10.25 -8.26
C SER A 52 9.30 -9.03 -8.52
N ALA A 53 8.97 -8.73 -9.78
CA ALA A 53 8.08 -7.63 -10.12
C ALA A 53 6.65 -7.84 -9.60
N LEU A 54 6.13 -9.06 -9.66
CA LEU A 54 4.81 -9.39 -9.11
C LEU A 54 4.78 -9.28 -7.58
N LEU A 55 5.83 -9.74 -6.90
CA LEU A 55 5.96 -9.62 -5.45
C LEU A 55 6.00 -8.14 -5.02
N ALA A 56 6.80 -7.31 -5.70
CA ALA A 56 6.87 -5.88 -5.42
C ALA A 56 5.52 -5.17 -5.63
N GLN A 57 4.77 -5.53 -6.68
CA GLN A 57 3.41 -5.02 -6.89
C GLN A 57 2.46 -5.42 -5.75
N ARG A 58 2.52 -6.66 -5.29
CA ARG A 58 1.71 -7.13 -4.16
C ARG A 58 2.01 -6.36 -2.88
N THR A 59 3.29 -6.15 -2.55
CA THR A 59 3.69 -5.36 -1.38
C THR A 59 3.18 -3.92 -1.44
N ALA A 60 3.21 -3.28 -2.62
CA ALA A 60 2.64 -1.94 -2.78
C ALA A 60 1.13 -1.92 -2.54
N LEU A 61 0.40 -2.92 -3.03
CA LEU A 61 -1.05 -3.07 -2.78
C LEU A 61 -1.35 -3.32 -1.31
N GLU A 62 -0.61 -4.20 -0.64
CA GLU A 62 -0.76 -4.49 0.79
C GLU A 62 -0.52 -3.23 1.65
N THR A 63 0.48 -2.44 1.30
CA THR A 63 0.78 -1.17 1.97
C THR A 63 -0.34 -0.15 1.76
N ARG A 64 -0.88 -0.08 0.54
CA ARG A 64 -2.04 0.77 0.22
C ARG A 64 -3.28 0.38 1.02
N VAL A 65 -3.58 -0.92 1.12
CA VAL A 65 -4.67 -1.46 1.95
C VAL A 65 -4.46 -1.12 3.42
N SER A 66 -3.24 -1.30 3.93
CA SER A 66 -2.90 -0.95 5.32
C SER A 66 -3.14 0.52 5.62
N ARG A 67 -2.77 1.43 4.70
CA ARG A 67 -3.05 2.87 4.82
C ARG A 67 -4.54 3.19 4.82
N MET A 68 -5.33 2.52 3.97
CA MET A 68 -6.79 2.69 3.95
C MET A 68 -7.41 2.25 5.28
N ASN A 69 -7.00 1.10 5.81
CA ASN A 69 -7.47 0.60 7.10
C ASN A 69 -7.09 1.55 8.26
N ALA A 70 -5.86 2.06 8.27
CA ALA A 70 -5.42 3.05 9.25
C ALA A 70 -6.23 4.35 9.17
N SER A 71 -6.62 4.77 7.96
CA SER A 71 -7.46 5.96 7.76
C SER A 71 -8.86 5.76 8.35
N VAL A 72 -9.47 4.59 8.11
CA VAL A 72 -10.77 4.21 8.71
C VAL A 72 -10.67 4.16 10.23
N ALA A 73 -9.59 3.59 10.78
CA ALA A 73 -9.36 3.52 12.22
C ALA A 73 -9.23 4.91 12.85
N LEU A 74 -8.53 5.85 12.19
CA LEU A 74 -8.44 7.24 12.63
C LEU A 74 -9.82 7.92 12.67
N VAL A 75 -10.63 7.77 11.61
CA VAL A 75 -11.99 8.34 11.56
C VAL A 75 -12.86 7.81 12.71
N ARG A 76 -12.76 6.51 13.02
CA ARG A 76 -13.46 5.90 14.16
C ARG A 76 -12.96 6.46 15.50
N ALA A 77 -11.64 6.56 15.68
CA ALA A 77 -11.02 7.04 16.92
C ALA A 77 -11.31 8.52 17.21
N LEU A 78 -11.44 9.34 16.17
CA LEU A 78 -11.85 10.75 16.26
C LEU A 78 -13.33 10.94 16.59
N GLY A 79 -14.06 9.86 16.89
CA GLY A 79 -15.41 9.91 17.43
C GLY A 79 -16.52 9.73 16.42
N GLY A 80 -16.22 9.38 15.15
CA GLY A 80 -17.16 8.83 14.18
C GLY A 80 -18.61 9.35 14.29
N GLY A 81 -18.83 10.66 14.44
CA GLY A 81 -20.15 11.28 14.54
C GLY A 81 -21.08 10.90 15.71
N TRP A 82 -20.66 10.12 16.72
CA TRP A 82 -21.55 9.74 17.84
C TRP A 82 -20.89 9.98 19.19
N THR A 83 -21.10 11.18 19.73
CA THR A 83 -21.04 11.40 21.18
C THR A 83 -22.27 10.77 21.84
N PRO A 84 -22.13 9.96 22.91
CA PRO A 84 -23.26 9.38 23.66
C PRO A 84 -24.30 10.42 24.11
N ASP A 85 -23.87 11.68 24.28
CA ASP A 85 -24.72 12.82 24.64
C ASP A 85 -25.81 13.13 23.60
N GLN A 86 -25.59 12.80 22.31
CA GLN A 86 -26.60 12.98 21.25
C GLN A 86 -27.67 11.88 21.22
N LEU A 87 -27.40 10.71 21.82
CA LEU A 87 -28.36 9.62 21.98
C LEU A 87 -29.28 9.79 23.20
N ASN A 88 -28.97 10.75 24.09
CA ASN A 88 -29.72 11.01 25.32
C ASN A 88 -30.46 12.35 25.29
N ARG A 89 -30.99 12.76 24.13
CA ARG A 89 -31.91 13.90 24.07
C ARG A 89 -33.34 13.38 24.27
N PRO A 90 -33.94 13.49 25.47
CA PRO A 90 -35.32 13.09 25.66
C PRO A 90 -36.22 13.93 24.75
N LEU A 91 -37.01 13.25 23.93
CA LEU A 91 -38.16 13.85 23.26
C LEU A 91 -39.21 14.12 24.35
N LEU A 92 -39.32 15.36 24.80
CA LEU A 92 -40.45 15.85 25.60
C LEU A 92 -40.76 17.29 25.18
N PRO A 93 -42.01 17.76 25.32
CA PRO A 93 -43.12 17.16 26.09
C PRO A 93 -44.09 16.28 25.29
#